data_AF-A0A4Q5T773-F1
#
_entry.id   AF-A0A4Q5T773-F1
#
_cell.length_a   1.000
_cell.length_b   1.000
_cell.length_c   1.000
_cell.angle_alpha   90.00
_cell.angle_beta   90.00
_cell.angle_gamma   90.00
#
_symmetry.space_group_name_H-M   'P 1'
#
loop_
_entity.id
_entity.type
_entity.pdbx_description
1 polymer ?
#
loop_
_entity_poly.entity_id
_entity_poly.type
_entity_poly.pdbx_seq_one_letter_code
_entity_poly.pdbx_strand_id
1 'polypeptide(L)'
;MIAQKKKWGGRLKILGLDLSIILLSFIASVIIMFVLVKLVFFETGNQFDSRAFSFMGRNVSDRNTGIMEFFSFIGSHRFLVPANLTLIAYAIFIQKNTWRAINIGAIGVSSLILMFTLKALFNRPRPETPLLYEVPGLSFPSGHAFMSFTFFGLLIYITLQQVGHAVLKYSLSAIFLFTIIMIGMSRIYLRVH
;
A
#
# COMPACT_ATOMS: atom_id res chain seq x y z
N MET A 1 -11.25 -38.06 -26.78
CA MET A 1 -11.79 -36.68 -26.94
C MET A 1 -12.70 -36.21 -25.80
N ILE A 2 -13.64 -37.01 -25.27
CA ILE A 2 -14.62 -36.58 -24.25
C ILE A 2 -13.97 -36.23 -22.90
N ALA A 3 -12.97 -37.00 -22.46
CA ALA A 3 -12.24 -36.74 -21.21
C ALA A 3 -11.44 -35.43 -21.22
N GLN A 4 -10.92 -35.01 -22.39
CA GLN A 4 -10.25 -33.71 -22.52
C GLN A 4 -11.25 -32.56 -22.43
N LYS A 5 -12.39 -32.59 -23.15
CA LYS A 5 -13.44 -31.56 -23.05
C LYS A 5 -13.93 -31.34 -21.61
N LYS A 6 -14.07 -32.41 -20.82
CA LYS A 6 -14.46 -32.33 -19.40
C LYS A 6 -13.39 -31.67 -18.52
N LYS A 7 -12.10 -31.92 -18.82
CA LYS A 7 -10.94 -31.31 -18.13
C LYS A 7 -10.80 -29.81 -18.42
N TRP A 8 -11.06 -29.38 -19.66
CA TRP A 8 -11.09 -27.97 -20.04
C TRP A 8 -12.30 -27.23 -19.45
N GLY A 9 -13.49 -27.84 -19.46
CA GLY A 9 -14.69 -27.26 -18.84
C GLY A 9 -14.54 -27.04 -17.32
N GLY A 10 -13.88 -27.96 -16.60
CA GLY A 10 -13.56 -27.78 -15.18
C GLY A 10 -12.58 -26.64 -14.92
N ARG A 11 -11.50 -26.54 -15.72
CA ARG A 11 -10.52 -25.44 -15.62
C ARG A 11 -11.12 -24.07 -15.93
N LEU A 12 -11.97 -23.97 -16.95
CA LEU A 12 -12.66 -22.72 -17.30
C LEU A 12 -13.63 -22.26 -16.20
N LYS A 13 -14.31 -23.20 -15.52
CA LYS A 13 -15.18 -22.85 -14.37
C LYS A 13 -14.41 -22.36 -13.17
N ILE A 14 -13.26 -22.98 -12.84
CA ILE A 14 -12.39 -22.53 -11.74
C ILE A 14 -11.81 -21.15 -12.06
N LEU A 15 -11.31 -20.93 -13.28
CA LEU A 15 -10.81 -19.62 -13.72
C LEU A 15 -11.90 -18.54 -13.67
N GLY A 16 -13.13 -18.87 -14.07
CA GLY A 16 -14.27 -17.96 -13.98
C GLY A 16 -14.61 -17.59 -12.53
N LEU A 17 -14.53 -18.55 -11.60
CA LEU A 17 -14.78 -18.32 -10.18
C LEU A 17 -13.70 -17.43 -9.56
N ASP A 18 -12.41 -17.74 -9.80
CA ASP A 18 -11.29 -16.96 -9.27
C ASP A 18 -11.33 -15.51 -9.77
N LEU A 19 -11.61 -15.32 -11.07
CA LEU A 19 -11.77 -13.99 -11.65
C LEU A 19 -12.96 -13.24 -11.04
N SER A 20 -14.08 -13.94 -10.80
CA SER A 20 -15.25 -13.32 -10.16
C SER A 20 -14.94 -12.89 -8.74
N ILE A 21 -14.23 -13.71 -7.96
CA ILE A 21 -13.83 -13.38 -6.58
C ILE A 21 -12.91 -12.15 -6.57
N ILE A 22 -11.92 -12.11 -7.48
CA ILE A 22 -11.00 -10.96 -7.59
C ILE A 22 -11.78 -9.69 -7.96
N LEU A 23 -12.67 -9.76 -8.94
CA LEU A 23 -13.46 -8.62 -9.39
C LEU A 23 -14.41 -8.12 -8.28
N LEU A 24 -15.10 -9.02 -7.59
CA LEU A 24 -15.97 -8.68 -6.46
C LEU A 24 -15.17 -8.05 -5.32
N SER A 25 -14.01 -8.59 -4.99
CA SER A 25 -13.12 -8.04 -3.96
C SER A 25 -12.62 -6.64 -4.32
N PHE A 26 -12.29 -6.43 -5.60
CA PHE A 26 -11.90 -5.11 -6.11
C PHE A 26 -13.06 -4.11 -6.03
N ILE A 27 -14.24 -4.47 -6.53
CA ILE A 27 -15.44 -3.62 -6.49
C ILE A 27 -15.80 -3.28 -5.04
N ALA A 28 -15.80 -4.27 -4.14
CA ALA A 28 -16.05 -4.06 -2.72
C ALA A 28 -15.03 -3.09 -2.10
N SER A 29 -13.74 -3.24 -2.43
CA SER A 29 -12.69 -2.33 -1.95
C SER A 29 -12.90 -0.89 -2.43
N VAL A 30 -13.31 -0.71 -3.70
CA VAL A 30 -13.65 0.60 -4.27
C VAL A 30 -14.87 1.20 -3.57
N ILE A 31 -15.94 0.44 -3.37
CA ILE A 31 -17.14 0.89 -2.66
C ILE A 31 -16.79 1.30 -1.23
N ILE A 32 -16.07 0.46 -0.49
CA ILE A 32 -15.62 0.75 0.88
C ILE A 32 -14.80 2.03 0.89
N MET A 33 -13.88 2.22 -0.04
CA MET A 33 -13.09 3.44 -0.15
C MET A 33 -13.98 4.68 -0.34
N PHE A 34 -14.95 4.65 -1.27
CA PHE A 34 -15.86 5.78 -1.50
C PHE A 34 -16.75 6.06 -0.27
N VAL A 35 -17.23 5.02 0.41
CA VAL A 35 -18.00 5.15 1.66
C VAL A 35 -17.16 5.80 2.75
N LEU A 36 -15.92 5.34 2.95
CA LEU A 36 -15.00 5.91 3.93
C LEU A 36 -14.67 7.38 3.61
N VAL A 37 -14.41 7.69 2.33
CA VAL A 37 -14.18 9.07 1.90
C VAL A 37 -15.41 9.94 2.17
N LYS A 38 -16.62 9.45 1.85
CA LYS A 38 -17.87 10.19 2.11
C LYS A 38 -18.02 10.48 3.61
N LEU A 39 -17.88 9.45 4.44
CA LEU A 39 -18.02 9.56 5.90
C LEU A 39 -16.98 10.51 6.50
N VAL A 40 -15.71 10.35 6.15
CA VAL A 40 -14.64 11.13 6.77
C VAL A 40 -14.61 12.57 6.24
N PHE A 41 -14.75 12.77 4.92
CA PHE A 41 -14.58 14.12 4.35
C PHE A 41 -15.83 14.99 4.47
N PHE A 42 -17.02 14.42 4.28
CA PHE A 42 -18.25 15.20 4.16
C PHE A 42 -19.08 15.20 5.44
N GLU A 43 -19.10 14.09 6.18
CA GLU A 43 -19.96 13.97 7.38
C GLU A 43 -19.24 14.45 8.66
N THR A 44 -17.94 14.17 8.82
CA THR A 44 -17.23 14.51 10.08
C THR A 44 -16.53 15.86 10.12
N GLY A 45 -16.50 16.63 9.02
CA GLY A 45 -16.01 18.01 8.99
C GLY A 45 -14.63 18.21 9.64
N ASN A 46 -13.67 17.32 9.38
CA ASN A 46 -12.31 17.27 9.95
C ASN A 46 -12.19 16.93 11.46
N GLN A 47 -13.29 16.65 12.17
CA GLN A 47 -13.24 16.29 13.59
C GLN A 47 -12.49 14.99 13.84
N PHE A 48 -12.64 14.01 12.93
CA PHE A 48 -11.93 12.74 13.02
C PHE A 48 -10.41 12.93 12.95
N ASP A 49 -9.94 13.68 11.95
CA ASP A 49 -8.53 14.00 11.75
C ASP A 49 -7.95 14.78 12.95
N SER A 50 -8.72 15.73 13.49
CA SER A 50 -8.31 16.51 14.67
C SER A 50 -8.16 15.64 15.93
N ARG A 51 -9.02 14.63 16.11
CA ARG A 51 -8.90 13.63 17.19
C ARG A 51 -7.67 12.74 17.00
N ALA A 52 -7.38 12.33 15.77
CA ALA A 52 -6.18 11.57 15.45
C ALA A 52 -4.90 12.39 15.74
N PHE A 53 -4.85 13.65 15.30
CA PHE A 53 -3.71 14.53 15.56
C PHE A 53 -3.51 14.86 17.03
N SER A 54 -4.57 15.08 17.79
CA SER A 54 -4.49 15.31 19.25
C SER A 54 -4.09 14.05 20.03
N PHE A 55 -4.52 12.87 19.58
CA PHE A 55 -4.04 11.60 20.14
C PHE A 55 -2.53 11.43 19.92
N MET A 56 -2.03 11.65 18.70
CA MET A 56 -0.60 11.55 18.41
C MET A 56 0.21 12.67 19.07
N GLY A 57 -0.38 13.86 19.18
CA GLY A 57 0.20 15.05 19.80
C GLY A 57 0.65 14.84 21.26
N ARG A 58 -0.04 13.97 22.01
CA ARG A 58 0.31 13.63 23.40
C ARG A 58 1.65 12.90 23.54
N ASN A 59 2.11 12.26 22.47
CA ASN A 59 3.32 11.44 22.46
C ASN A 59 4.48 12.12 21.72
N VAL A 60 4.37 13.41 21.40
CA VAL A 60 5.40 14.14 20.67
C VAL A 60 6.62 14.37 21.57
N SER A 61 7.76 13.81 21.16
CA SER A 61 9.07 13.98 21.80
C SER A 61 10.18 13.79 20.76
N ASP A 62 11.37 14.33 20.99
CA ASP A 62 12.50 14.24 20.04
C ASP A 62 12.81 12.79 19.63
N ARG A 63 12.79 11.87 20.60
CA ARG A 63 12.99 10.44 20.37
C ARG A 63 11.91 9.84 19.46
N ASN A 64 10.64 10.10 19.78
CA ASN A 64 9.52 9.54 19.01
C ASN A 64 9.48 10.15 17.60
N THR A 65 9.83 11.43 17.46
CA THR A 65 9.94 12.11 16.18
C THR A 65 11.01 11.45 15.31
N GLY A 66 12.20 11.17 15.85
CA GLY A 66 13.25 10.46 15.10
C GLY A 66 12.82 9.06 14.63
N ILE A 67 12.07 8.32 15.45
CA ILE A 67 11.52 7.01 15.06
C ILE A 67 10.50 7.17 13.93
N MET A 68 9.60 8.14 14.03
CA MET A 68 8.57 8.37 13.02
C MET A 68 9.17 8.90 11.71
N GLU A 69 10.21 9.72 11.77
CA GLU A 69 10.98 10.15 10.61
C GLU A 69 11.68 8.99 9.92
N PHE A 70 12.26 8.04 10.68
CA PHE A 70 12.85 6.83 10.11
C PHE A 70 11.83 5.99 9.33
N PHE A 71 10.66 5.71 9.92
CA PHE A 71 9.59 5.03 9.19
C PHE A 71 9.10 5.85 8.00
N SER A 72 8.93 7.17 8.15
CA SER A 72 8.60 8.03 7.04
C SER A 72 9.65 7.99 5.93
N PHE A 73 10.94 7.87 6.24
CA PHE A 73 11.99 7.73 5.24
C PHE A 73 11.84 6.42 4.44
N ILE A 74 11.59 5.29 5.12
CA ILE A 74 11.31 4.00 4.47
C ILE A 74 10.08 4.10 3.55
N GLY A 75 9.07 4.88 3.95
CA GLY A 75 7.89 5.12 3.12
C GLY A 75 8.08 6.12 1.98
N SER A 76 9.25 6.78 1.89
CA SER A 76 9.47 7.81 0.88
C SER A 76 9.77 7.20 -0.49
N HIS A 77 9.45 7.94 -1.55
CA HIS A 77 9.83 7.55 -2.91
C HIS A 77 11.35 7.38 -3.06
N ARG A 78 12.15 8.12 -2.27
CA ARG A 78 13.62 8.02 -2.26
C ARG A 78 14.11 6.64 -1.83
N PHE A 79 13.36 5.94 -0.99
CA PHE A 79 13.66 4.57 -0.60
C PHE A 79 12.92 3.56 -1.49
N LEU A 80 11.60 3.73 -1.68
CA LEU A 80 10.75 2.74 -2.32
C LEU A 80 11.02 2.57 -3.82
N VAL A 81 11.37 3.63 -4.55
CA VAL A 81 11.68 3.51 -5.98
C VAL A 81 12.95 2.68 -6.21
N PRO A 82 14.10 2.99 -5.57
CA PRO A 82 15.27 2.12 -5.65
C PRO A 82 15.03 0.71 -5.13
N ALA A 83 14.27 0.54 -4.05
CA ALA A 83 13.94 -0.78 -3.51
C ALA A 83 13.12 -1.62 -4.51
N ASN A 84 12.13 -1.02 -5.17
CA ASN A 84 11.35 -1.69 -6.20
C ASN A 84 12.19 -2.05 -7.44
N LEU A 85 13.07 -1.14 -7.89
CA LEU A 85 14.00 -1.42 -8.98
C LEU A 85 14.97 -2.57 -8.63
N THR A 86 15.44 -2.60 -7.38
CA THR A 86 16.28 -3.70 -6.87
C THR A 86 15.51 -5.02 -6.88
N LEU A 87 14.24 -5.01 -6.48
CA LEU A 87 13.39 -6.21 -6.51
C LEU A 87 13.15 -6.71 -7.95
N ILE A 88 12.95 -5.81 -8.91
CA ILE A 88 12.87 -6.14 -10.35
C ILE A 88 14.19 -6.75 -10.82
N ALA A 89 15.32 -6.10 -10.52
CA ALA A 89 16.64 -6.60 -10.89
C ALA A 89 16.91 -7.99 -10.29
N TYR A 90 16.55 -8.21 -9.02
CA TYR A 90 16.64 -9.51 -8.37
C TYR A 90 15.78 -10.58 -9.09
N ALA A 91 14.56 -10.23 -9.51
CA ALA A 91 13.71 -11.15 -10.27
C ALA A 91 14.31 -11.51 -11.65
N ILE A 92 14.95 -10.57 -12.33
CA ILE A 92 15.59 -10.78 -13.64
C ILE A 92 16.88 -11.58 -13.49
N PHE A 93 17.82 -11.12 -12.67
CA PHE A 93 19.20 -11.62 -12.67
C PHE A 93 19.40 -12.84 -11.76
N ILE A 94 18.68 -12.91 -10.63
CA ILE A 94 18.85 -13.99 -9.66
C ILE A 94 17.78 -15.06 -9.85
N GLN A 95 16.49 -14.67 -9.88
CA GLN A 95 15.41 -15.65 -10.09
C GLN A 95 15.26 -16.09 -11.55
N LYS A 96 15.87 -15.36 -12.50
CA LYS A 96 15.74 -15.58 -13.95
C LYS A 96 14.28 -15.67 -14.40
N ASN A 97 13.40 -14.92 -13.73
CA ASN A 97 11.96 -14.93 -13.94
C ASN A 97 11.47 -13.56 -14.42
N THR A 98 11.54 -13.37 -15.74
CA THR A 98 11.16 -12.12 -16.42
C THR A 98 9.69 -11.78 -16.21
N TRP A 99 8.80 -12.78 -16.18
CA TRP A 99 7.37 -12.56 -15.90
C TRP A 99 7.13 -11.99 -14.51
N ARG A 100 7.87 -12.46 -13.50
CA ARG A 100 7.78 -11.88 -12.15
C ARG A 100 8.26 -10.44 -12.14
N ALA A 101 9.35 -10.13 -12.83
CA ALA A 101 9.86 -8.76 -12.96
C ALA A 101 8.84 -7.83 -13.64
N ILE A 102 8.21 -8.28 -14.71
CA ILE A 102 7.12 -7.57 -15.40
C ILE A 102 5.96 -7.32 -14.43
N ASN A 103 5.53 -8.34 -13.68
CA ASN A 103 4.44 -8.20 -12.71
C ASN A 103 4.78 -7.18 -11.61
N ILE A 104 5.99 -7.22 -11.05
CA ILE A 104 6.45 -6.25 -10.04
C ILE A 104 6.41 -4.83 -10.62
N GLY A 105 6.94 -4.64 -11.84
CA GLY A 105 6.91 -3.35 -12.54
C GLY A 105 5.49 -2.85 -12.81
N ALA A 106 4.63 -3.72 -13.33
CA ALA A 106 3.24 -3.41 -13.64
C ALA A 106 2.44 -3.03 -12.39
N ILE A 107 2.62 -3.74 -11.28
CA ILE A 107 2.00 -3.41 -9.98
C ILE A 107 2.47 -2.04 -9.50
N GLY A 108 3.78 -1.77 -9.56
CA GLY A 108 4.33 -0.46 -9.19
C GLY A 108 3.77 0.69 -10.03
N VAL A 109 3.77 0.55 -11.35
CA VAL A 109 3.27 1.59 -12.27
C VAL A 109 1.77 1.81 -12.13
N SER A 110 0.96 0.74 -12.11
CA SER A 110 -0.49 0.84 -11.94
C SER A 110 -0.88 1.47 -10.60
N SER A 111 -0.14 1.15 -9.53
CA SER A 111 -0.29 1.79 -8.22
C SER A 111 -0.02 3.30 -8.29
N LEU A 112 1.01 3.74 -9.00
CA LEU A 112 1.31 5.17 -9.16
C LEU A 112 0.21 5.89 -9.95
N ILE A 113 -0.23 5.31 -11.06
CA ILE A 113 -1.31 5.86 -11.88
C ILE A 113 -2.57 6.04 -11.01
N LEU A 114 -2.99 4.98 -10.31
CA LEU A 114 -4.17 5.03 -9.43
C LEU A 114 -4.02 6.10 -8.35
N MET A 115 -2.85 6.18 -7.70
CA MET A 115 -2.59 7.18 -6.67
C MET A 115 -2.74 8.61 -7.20
N PHE A 116 -2.18 8.92 -8.38
CA PHE A 116 -2.28 10.25 -8.98
C PHE A 116 -3.70 10.56 -9.47
N THR A 117 -4.41 9.56 -10.00
CA THR A 117 -5.83 9.71 -10.36
C THR A 117 -6.68 10.03 -9.13
N LEU A 118 -6.49 9.32 -8.02
CA LEU A 118 -7.23 9.58 -6.78
C LEU A 118 -6.89 10.96 -6.20
N LYS A 119 -5.62 11.39 -6.28
CA LYS A 119 -5.22 12.76 -5.91
C LYS A 119 -6.01 13.79 -6.70
N ALA A 120 -5.99 13.69 -8.03
CA ALA A 120 -6.71 14.62 -8.90
C ALA A 120 -8.23 14.61 -8.67
N LEU A 121 -8.80 13.43 -8.42
CA LEU A 121 -10.24 13.25 -8.22
C LEU A 121 -10.75 13.91 -6.93
N PHE A 122 -10.04 13.75 -5.81
CA PHE A 122 -10.49 14.24 -4.51
C PHE A 122 -9.98 15.64 -4.16
N ASN A 123 -8.87 16.07 -4.75
CA ASN A 123 -8.31 17.43 -4.64
C ASN A 123 -8.29 18.00 -3.20
N ARG A 124 -7.99 17.16 -2.20
CA ARG A 124 -8.09 17.54 -0.79
C ARG A 124 -6.88 18.40 -0.34
N PRO A 125 -7.11 19.54 0.33
CA PRO A 125 -6.04 20.36 0.91
C PRO A 125 -5.35 19.64 2.08
N ARG A 126 -4.12 20.04 2.40
CA ARG A 126 -3.34 19.52 3.54
C ARG A 126 -3.69 20.24 4.86
N PRO A 127 -3.40 19.62 6.02
CA PRO A 127 -3.51 20.28 7.32
C PRO A 127 -2.63 21.54 7.39
N GLU A 128 -3.08 22.58 8.09
CA GLU A 128 -2.43 23.90 8.14
C GLU A 128 -1.17 23.97 9.01
N THR A 129 -0.92 22.97 9.88
CA THR A 129 0.20 22.97 10.85
C THR A 129 1.08 21.71 10.76
N PRO A 130 1.80 21.49 9.64
CA PRO A 130 2.67 20.34 9.49
C PRO A 130 3.92 20.47 10.39
N LEU A 131 4.38 19.36 10.96
CA LEU A 131 5.64 19.30 11.72
C LEU A 131 6.88 19.19 10.82
N LEU A 132 6.68 18.94 9.53
CA LEU A 132 7.71 18.98 8.49
C LEU A 132 7.43 20.13 7.54
N TYR A 133 8.45 20.95 7.28
CA TYR A 133 8.36 22.08 6.35
C TYR A 133 8.01 21.62 4.93
N GLU A 134 7.15 22.40 4.25
CA GLU A 134 6.89 22.40 2.81
C GLU A 134 6.84 21.03 2.12
N VAL A 135 5.74 20.29 2.31
CA VAL A 135 5.43 19.17 1.41
C VAL A 135 4.37 19.63 0.40
N PRO A 136 4.76 20.04 -0.82
CA PRO A 136 3.81 20.51 -1.82
C PRO A 136 2.81 19.41 -2.25
N GLY A 137 1.65 19.83 -2.74
CA GLY A 137 0.63 18.96 -3.36
C GLY A 137 -0.45 18.41 -2.42
N LEU A 138 -1.33 17.57 -2.97
CA LEU A 138 -2.59 17.14 -2.34
C LEU A 138 -2.42 16.13 -1.20
N SER A 139 -3.29 16.22 -0.20
CA SER A 139 -3.21 15.41 1.03
C SER A 139 -3.68 13.97 0.84
N PHE A 140 -4.69 13.75 -0.01
CA PHE A 140 -5.30 12.44 -0.19
C PHE A 140 -5.06 11.84 -1.59
N PRO A 141 -4.76 10.54 -1.70
CA PRO A 141 -4.21 9.68 -0.65
C PRO A 141 -2.76 10.07 -0.29
N SER A 142 -2.28 9.57 0.86
CA SER A 142 -0.88 9.71 1.25
C SER A 142 0.02 8.90 0.34
N GLY A 143 0.98 9.55 -0.33
CA GLY A 143 1.89 8.84 -1.22
C GLY A 143 2.79 7.85 -0.48
N HIS A 144 3.24 8.20 0.73
CA HIS A 144 4.06 7.31 1.54
C HIS A 144 3.30 6.04 1.91
N ALA A 145 2.10 6.19 2.49
CA ALA A 145 1.29 5.03 2.86
C ALA A 145 0.90 4.18 1.65
N PHE A 146 0.50 4.83 0.54
CA PHE A 146 0.04 4.13 -0.67
C PHE A 146 1.18 3.32 -1.32
N MET A 147 2.34 3.93 -1.55
CA MET A 147 3.49 3.24 -2.13
C MET A 147 4.02 2.14 -1.21
N SER A 148 4.06 2.39 0.11
CA SER A 148 4.49 1.38 1.10
C SER A 148 3.56 0.19 1.15
N PHE A 149 2.24 0.40 1.15
CA PHE A 149 1.27 -0.69 1.13
C PHE A 149 1.48 -1.57 -0.11
N THR A 150 1.62 -0.96 -1.29
CA THR A 150 1.88 -1.69 -2.54
C THR A 150 3.17 -2.48 -2.47
N PHE A 151 4.28 -1.84 -2.09
CA PHE A 151 5.60 -2.48 -2.10
C PHE A 151 5.75 -3.57 -1.03
N PHE A 152 5.45 -3.26 0.23
CA PHE A 152 5.56 -4.24 1.31
C PHE A 152 4.46 -5.31 1.22
N GLY A 153 3.27 -4.98 0.71
CA GLY A 153 2.23 -5.97 0.40
C GLY A 153 2.70 -6.97 -0.67
N LEU A 154 3.40 -6.49 -1.70
CA LEU A 154 4.04 -7.35 -2.69
C LEU A 154 5.13 -8.24 -2.07
N LEU A 155 5.94 -7.71 -1.14
CA LEU A 155 6.93 -8.51 -0.41
C LEU A 155 6.27 -9.57 0.48
N ILE A 156 5.16 -9.26 1.15
CA ILE A 156 4.36 -10.24 1.89
C ILE A 156 3.89 -11.35 0.96
N TYR A 157 3.28 -11.00 -0.17
CA TYR A 157 2.82 -11.99 -1.16
C TYR A 157 3.96 -12.89 -1.64
N ILE A 158 5.10 -12.30 -2.03
CA ILE A 158 6.28 -13.05 -2.48
C ILE A 158 6.80 -13.97 -1.37
N THR A 159 6.89 -13.47 -0.14
CA THR A 159 7.34 -14.23 1.03
C THR A 159 6.44 -15.43 1.30
N LEU A 160 5.12 -15.22 1.29
CA LEU A 160 4.15 -16.29 1.52
C LEU A 160 4.21 -17.39 0.46
N GLN A 161 4.60 -17.05 -0.77
CA GLN A 161 4.72 -17.98 -1.89
C GLN A 161 6.08 -18.70 -1.96
N GLN A 162 7.17 -18.04 -1.57
CA GLN A 162 8.52 -18.56 -1.80
C GLN A 162 9.22 -19.12 -0.55
N VAL A 163 8.84 -18.67 0.65
CA VAL A 163 9.52 -19.11 1.88
C VAL A 163 8.87 -20.39 2.40
N GLY A 164 9.58 -21.51 2.29
CA GLY A 164 9.09 -22.81 2.77
C GLY A 164 9.04 -22.94 4.29
N HIS A 165 9.96 -22.29 5.01
CA HIS A 165 10.03 -22.37 6.46
C HIS A 165 8.93 -21.52 7.12
N ALA A 166 7.98 -22.16 7.79
CA ALA A 166 6.76 -21.49 8.29
C ALA A 166 7.05 -20.32 9.23
N VAL A 167 7.94 -20.48 10.22
CA VAL A 167 8.27 -19.42 11.17
C VAL A 167 8.81 -18.19 10.44
N LEU A 168 9.87 -18.35 9.66
CA LEU A 168 10.46 -17.27 8.85
C LEU A 168 9.43 -16.58 7.94
N LYS A 169 8.59 -17.37 7.25
CA LYS A 169 7.53 -16.87 6.36
C LYS A 169 6.58 -15.92 7.10
N TYR A 170 6.05 -16.33 8.25
CA TYR A 170 5.10 -15.52 9.01
C TYR A 170 5.79 -14.37 9.74
N SER A 171 7.00 -14.56 10.27
CA SER A 171 7.77 -13.49 10.90
C SER A 171 8.10 -12.36 9.93
N LEU A 172 8.59 -12.66 8.73
CA LEU A 172 8.87 -11.66 7.70
C LEU A 172 7.59 -10.93 7.27
N SER A 173 6.50 -11.67 7.07
CA SER A 173 5.21 -11.08 6.71
C SER A 173 4.70 -10.12 7.79
N ALA A 174 4.85 -10.50 9.07
CA ALA A 174 4.49 -9.65 10.20
C ALA A 174 5.36 -8.37 10.27
N ILE A 175 6.67 -8.47 10.00
CA ILE A 175 7.58 -7.32 9.96
C ILE A 175 7.17 -6.35 8.84
N PHE A 176 6.86 -6.85 7.65
CA PHE A 176 6.39 -6.00 6.55
C PHE A 176 5.05 -5.35 6.87
N LEU A 177 4.11 -6.10 7.45
CA LEU A 177 2.82 -5.54 7.88
C LEU A 177 2.98 -4.46 8.94
N PHE A 178 3.82 -4.71 9.94
CA PHE A 178 4.17 -3.73 10.97
C PHE A 178 4.77 -2.47 10.36
N THR A 179 5.67 -2.62 9.38
CA THR A 179 6.30 -1.50 8.67
C THR A 179 5.25 -0.64 7.95
N ILE A 180 4.29 -1.26 7.25
CA ILE A 180 3.17 -0.54 6.60
C ILE A 180 2.40 0.30 7.63
N ILE A 181 2.04 -0.31 8.77
CA ILE A 181 1.28 0.37 9.82
C ILE A 181 2.08 1.55 10.40
N MET A 182 3.35 1.34 10.71
CA MET A 182 4.23 2.39 11.26
C MET A 182 4.45 3.54 10.28
N ILE A 183 4.53 3.26 8.99
CA ILE A 183 4.59 4.30 7.96
C ILE A 183 3.29 5.10 7.93
N GLY A 184 2.12 4.44 7.97
CA GLY A 184 0.85 5.15 8.07
C GLY A 184 0.77 6.06 9.31
N MET A 185 1.15 5.52 10.47
CA MET A 185 1.16 6.24 11.74
C MET A 185 2.14 7.43 11.73
N SER A 186 3.31 7.29 11.10
CA SER A 186 4.28 8.39 11.02
C SER A 186 3.72 9.58 10.25
N ARG A 187 2.88 9.35 9.23
CA ARG A 187 2.26 10.45 8.46
C ARG A 187 1.24 11.24 9.28
N ILE A 188 0.50 10.56 10.16
CA ILE A 188 -0.44 11.20 11.09
C ILE A 188 0.35 11.92 12.19
N TYR A 189 1.37 11.27 12.76
CA TYR A 189 2.23 11.85 13.80
C TYR A 189 2.90 13.15 13.34
N LEU A 190 3.47 13.14 12.12
CA LEU A 190 4.15 14.29 11.51
C LEU A 190 3.16 15.35 10.96
N ARG A 191 1.84 15.13 11.10
CA ARG A 191 0.75 16.05 10.70
C ARG A 191 0.78 16.45 9.23
N VAL A 192 1.10 15.50 8.37
CA VAL A 192 1.28 15.74 6.91
C VAL A 192 0.18 15.11 6.06
N HIS A 193 -0.64 14.24 6.64
CA HIS A 193 -1.78 13.55 6.01
C HIS A 193 -2.88 13.26 7.02
#